data_AF-A0AAW0E6A3-F1
#
_entry.id   AF-A0AAW0E6A3-F1
#
_cell.length_a   1.000
_cell.length_b   1.000
_cell.length_c   1.000
_cell.angle_alpha   90.00
_cell.angle_beta   90.00
_cell.angle_gamma   90.00
#
_symmetry.space_group_name_H-M   'P 1'
#
loop_
_entity.id
_entity.type
_entity.pdbx_description
1 polymer ?
#
loop_
_entity_poly.entity_id
_entity_poly.type
_entity_poly.pdbx_seq_one_letter_code
_entity_poly.pdbx_strand_id
1 'polypeptide(L)'
;MSANANLSASGAPSRVTLSLGHLPSKKNIKAPWPRTPTRVDPNNPPWPAYRGYHEYSFAHETMQARLPTILGKAIDDVSRTLNEQSDEEKIVDLVNCIERMEKLMTDLSGNAKLRPIVDDGEADVALWNKEIAKYFQGELRVYMAKLPSLTRKDFMNAPWLFAEAYKYRRLRECFSVSKFWSDYDVFYRQKCDTFSRSSEAVFELSMRFAEPFTLTENLSADEKLEAERLMFLELTQGESSHLLSRALN
;
A
#
# COMPACT_ATOMS: atom_id res chain seq x y z
N MET A 1 -41.69 47.85 -27.88
CA MET A 1 -40.47 48.18 -28.65
C MET A 1 -39.69 49.16 -27.78
N SER A 2 -38.52 48.90 -27.23
CA SER A 2 -37.52 47.86 -27.44
C SER A 2 -36.83 47.53 -26.12
N ALA A 3 -36.54 46.25 -25.92
CA ALA A 3 -35.54 45.81 -24.95
C ALA A 3 -34.15 46.14 -25.49
N ASN A 4 -33.26 46.65 -24.65
CA ASN A 4 -31.82 46.64 -24.93
C ASN A 4 -31.13 45.96 -23.76
N ALA A 5 -30.80 44.68 -23.95
CA ALA A 5 -29.98 43.90 -23.04
C ALA A 5 -28.51 44.16 -23.38
N ASN A 6 -27.76 44.78 -22.48
CA ASN A 6 -26.30 44.76 -22.51
C ASN A 6 -25.81 43.73 -21.48
N LEU A 7 -25.54 42.53 -21.99
CA LEU A 7 -24.74 41.50 -21.33
C LEU A 7 -23.27 41.98 -21.32
N SER A 8 -22.70 42.23 -20.15
CA SER A 8 -21.24 42.38 -20.01
C SER A 8 -20.72 41.37 -18.98
N ALA A 9 -19.61 40.75 -19.38
CA ALA A 9 -19.04 39.49 -18.91
C ALA A 9 -18.87 39.35 -17.39
N SER A 10 -19.38 38.25 -16.84
CA SER A 10 -18.99 37.75 -15.51
C SER A 10 -17.54 37.27 -15.56
N GLY A 11 -16.66 37.98 -14.85
CA GLY A 11 -15.24 37.66 -14.72
C GLY A 11 -15.00 36.26 -14.13
N ALA A 12 -13.94 35.62 -14.60
CA ALA A 12 -13.49 34.30 -14.14
C ALA A 12 -13.23 34.27 -12.62
N PRO A 13 -13.46 33.12 -11.94
CA PRO A 13 -13.24 33.02 -10.51
C PRO A 13 -11.77 33.25 -10.16
N SER A 14 -11.51 34.12 -9.19
CA SER A 14 -10.17 34.45 -8.71
C SER A 14 -9.50 33.21 -8.11
N ARG A 15 -8.27 32.97 -8.56
CA ARG A 15 -7.41 31.86 -8.12
C ARG A 15 -7.12 32.01 -6.61
N VAL A 16 -7.67 31.13 -5.78
CA VAL A 16 -7.31 31.05 -4.36
C VAL A 16 -5.88 30.51 -4.26
N THR A 17 -4.91 31.40 -4.10
CA THR A 17 -3.54 31.04 -3.74
C THR A 17 -3.49 30.78 -2.24
N LEU A 18 -3.24 29.52 -1.84
CA LEU A 18 -2.98 29.16 -0.45
C LEU A 18 -1.72 29.88 0.02
N SER A 19 -1.88 30.88 0.88
CA SER A 19 -0.78 31.61 1.51
C SER A 19 -0.14 30.73 2.59
N LEU A 20 1.05 30.21 2.29
CA LEU A 20 1.85 29.33 3.17
C LEU A 20 2.38 30.02 4.45
N GLY A 21 2.04 31.30 4.68
CA GLY A 21 2.49 32.08 5.83
C GLY A 21 1.95 31.60 7.19
N HIS A 22 0.97 30.70 7.20
CA HIS A 22 0.38 30.12 8.42
C HIS A 22 0.86 28.70 8.72
N LEU A 23 1.85 28.17 7.98
CA LEU A 23 2.43 26.87 8.35
C LEU A 23 3.16 27.02 9.69
N PRO A 24 2.82 26.23 10.71
CA PRO A 24 3.60 26.21 11.95
C PRO A 24 5.05 25.85 11.62
N SER A 25 6.00 26.58 12.21
CA SER A 25 7.42 26.29 11.99
C SER A 25 7.71 24.81 12.29
N LYS A 26 8.54 24.17 11.45
CA LYS A 26 8.96 22.78 11.63
C LYS A 26 9.69 22.64 12.97
N LYS A 27 8.95 22.44 14.05
CA LYS A 27 9.52 22.06 15.34
C LYS A 27 9.99 20.62 15.17
N ASN A 28 11.28 20.41 15.38
CA ASN A 28 11.88 19.09 15.42
C ASN A 28 11.38 18.40 16.69
N ILE A 29 10.23 17.72 16.62
CA ILE A 29 9.61 17.05 17.76
C ILE A 29 10.45 15.83 18.10
N LYS A 30 11.42 16.00 19.01
CA LYS A 30 12.08 14.88 19.67
C LYS A 30 11.10 14.33 20.70
N ALA A 31 10.48 13.18 20.43
CA ALA A 31 9.57 12.56 21.38
C ALA A 31 10.29 12.13 22.67
N PRO A 32 9.60 12.15 23.83
CA PRO A 32 10.22 12.05 25.15
C PRO A 32 10.50 10.61 25.63
N TRP A 33 10.39 9.59 24.77
CA TRP A 33 10.43 8.19 25.19
C TRP A 33 11.73 7.49 24.75
N PRO A 34 12.39 6.69 25.62
CA PRO A 34 13.74 6.21 25.38
C PRO A 34 13.83 5.09 24.33
N ARG A 35 14.81 5.21 23.43
CA ARG A 35 15.15 4.23 22.39
C ARG A 35 16.07 3.14 22.94
N THR A 36 15.58 1.91 23.00
CA THR A 36 16.42 0.70 23.07
C THR A 36 15.97 -0.27 21.97
N PRO A 37 16.86 -0.72 21.06
CA PRO A 37 16.52 -1.68 20.00
C PRO A 37 16.00 -3.03 20.52
N THR A 38 16.21 -3.33 21.81
CA THR A 38 15.80 -4.57 22.47
C THR A 38 14.31 -4.65 22.80
N ARG A 39 13.52 -3.59 22.55
CA ARG A 39 12.08 -3.52 22.90
C ARG A 39 11.16 -3.18 21.72
N VAL A 40 11.65 -3.37 20.50
CA VAL A 40 10.87 -3.21 19.27
C VAL A 40 10.30 -4.57 18.88
N ASP A 41 8.98 -4.71 19.00
CA ASP A 41 8.25 -5.92 18.69
C ASP A 41 7.24 -5.65 17.57
N PRO A 42 6.85 -6.63 16.74
CA PRO A 42 5.79 -6.44 15.74
C PRO A 42 4.48 -5.94 16.32
N ASN A 43 4.18 -6.26 17.59
CA ASN A 43 3.00 -5.76 18.31
C ASN A 43 3.24 -4.41 19.03
N ASN A 44 4.47 -3.95 19.16
CA ASN A 44 4.80 -2.69 19.84
C ASN A 44 5.99 -1.99 19.16
N PRO A 45 5.76 -1.31 18.02
CA PRO A 45 6.79 -0.53 17.37
C PRO A 45 7.26 0.63 18.24
N PRO A 46 8.42 1.25 17.92
CA PRO A 46 8.99 2.35 18.71
C PRO A 46 8.06 3.58 18.80
N TRP A 47 7.07 3.67 17.93
CA TRP A 47 5.99 4.64 17.95
C TRP A 47 4.64 3.92 18.07
N PRO A 48 3.59 4.55 18.63
CA PRO A 48 2.27 3.95 18.66
C PRO A 48 1.85 3.46 17.27
N ALA A 49 1.59 2.16 17.15
CA ALA A 49 1.16 1.57 15.89
C ALA A 49 -0.23 2.09 15.52
N TYR A 50 -0.41 2.46 14.26
CA TYR A 50 -1.76 2.53 13.70
C TYR A 50 -2.36 1.12 13.67
N ARG A 51 -3.61 1.03 14.12
CA ARG A 51 -4.38 -0.21 14.25
C ARG A 51 -5.76 0.02 13.68
N GLY A 52 -6.39 -1.08 13.27
CA GLY A 52 -7.70 -1.07 12.64
C GLY A 52 -8.82 -0.54 13.53
N TYR A 53 -8.70 -0.48 14.86
CA TYR A 53 -9.76 0.11 15.71
C TYR A 53 -9.77 1.65 15.74
N HIS A 54 -8.74 2.32 15.21
CA HIS A 54 -8.72 3.78 15.19
C HIS A 54 -9.61 4.30 14.05
N GLU A 55 -10.89 4.52 14.33
CA GLU A 55 -11.95 4.87 13.35
C GLU A 55 -11.59 6.04 12.41
N TYR A 56 -10.91 7.07 12.93
CA TYR A 56 -10.50 8.24 12.15
C TYR A 56 -9.12 8.09 11.47
N SER A 57 -8.52 6.90 11.51
CA SER A 57 -7.24 6.64 10.89
C SER A 57 -7.40 5.97 9.53
N PHE A 58 -6.47 6.27 8.62
CA PHE A 58 -6.38 5.60 7.32
C PHE A 58 -6.20 4.07 7.45
N ALA A 59 -5.63 3.61 8.56
CA ALA A 59 -5.49 2.18 8.84
C ALA A 59 -6.86 1.49 9.01
N HIS A 60 -7.84 2.14 9.64
CA HIS A 60 -9.19 1.59 9.80
C HIS A 60 -9.88 1.41 8.44
N GLU A 61 -9.90 2.47 7.63
CA GLU A 61 -10.46 2.42 6.26
C GLU A 61 -9.74 1.36 5.41
N THR A 62 -8.41 1.29 5.51
CA THR A 62 -7.62 0.31 4.78
C THR A 62 -8.00 -1.11 5.18
N MET A 63 -7.97 -1.41 6.47
CA MET A 63 -8.22 -2.76 6.99
C MET A 63 -9.67 -3.22 6.79
N GLN A 64 -10.65 -2.31 6.88
CA GLN A 64 -12.07 -2.64 6.78
C GLN A 64 -12.58 -2.68 5.34
N ALA A 65 -12.18 -1.73 4.49
CA ALA A 65 -12.73 -1.59 3.15
C ALA A 65 -11.74 -1.96 2.06
N ARG A 66 -10.50 -1.44 2.12
CA ARG A 66 -9.54 -1.59 1.02
C ARG A 66 -8.98 -3.00 0.91
N LEU A 67 -8.59 -3.62 2.02
CA LEU A 67 -8.03 -4.97 2.01
C LEU A 67 -9.03 -6.02 1.47
N PRO A 68 -10.31 -6.04 1.89
CA PRO A 68 -11.32 -6.91 1.28
C PRO A 68 -11.56 -6.59 -0.20
N THR A 69 -11.61 -5.31 -0.57
CA THR A 69 -11.79 -4.91 -1.98
C THR A 69 -10.65 -5.43 -2.88
N ILE A 70 -9.40 -5.37 -2.41
CA ILE A 70 -8.24 -5.90 -3.15
C ILE A 70 -8.35 -7.42 -3.31
N LEU A 71 -8.78 -8.14 -2.27
CA LEU A 71 -8.97 -9.58 -2.36
C LEU A 71 -10.12 -9.97 -3.28
N GLY A 72 -11.24 -9.25 -3.25
CA GLY A 72 -12.36 -9.47 -4.17
C GLY A 72 -11.91 -9.33 -5.63
N LYS A 73 -11.19 -8.26 -5.96
CA LYS A 73 -10.60 -8.09 -7.31
C LYS A 73 -9.64 -9.22 -7.69
N ALA A 74 -8.83 -9.70 -6.74
CA ALA A 74 -7.94 -10.82 -6.99
C ALA A 74 -8.71 -12.13 -7.24
N ILE A 75 -9.81 -12.38 -6.52
CA ILE A 75 -10.71 -13.54 -6.75
C ILE A 75 -11.34 -13.45 -8.13
N ASP A 76 -11.83 -12.26 -8.53
CA ASP A 76 -12.39 -12.04 -9.87
C ASP A 76 -11.36 -12.34 -10.96
N ASP A 77 -10.11 -11.89 -10.78
CA ASP A 77 -9.01 -12.17 -11.71
C ASP A 77 -8.68 -13.66 -11.77
N VAL A 78 -8.63 -14.37 -10.63
CA VAL A 78 -8.40 -15.84 -10.62
C VAL A 78 -9.55 -16.57 -11.32
N SER A 79 -10.78 -16.12 -11.12
CA SER A 79 -11.97 -16.69 -11.75
C SER A 79 -11.94 -16.53 -13.27
N ARG A 80 -11.39 -15.42 -13.79
CA ARG A 80 -11.13 -15.27 -15.23
C ARG A 80 -10.09 -16.28 -15.73
N THR A 81 -9.02 -16.51 -14.97
CA THR A 81 -8.01 -17.54 -15.31
C THR A 81 -8.61 -18.93 -15.34
N LEU A 82 -9.52 -19.24 -14.40
CA LEU A 82 -10.24 -20.50 -14.37
C LEU A 82 -11.01 -20.75 -15.68
N ASN A 83 -11.71 -19.73 -16.19
CA ASN A 83 -12.46 -19.82 -17.44
C ASN A 83 -11.59 -19.98 -18.70
N GLU A 84 -10.29 -19.69 -18.62
CA GLU A 84 -9.32 -19.88 -19.71
C GLU A 84 -8.68 -21.27 -19.70
N GLN A 85 -8.85 -22.05 -18.62
CA GLN A 85 -8.29 -23.40 -18.50
C GLN A 85 -9.23 -24.45 -19.09
N SER A 86 -8.63 -25.50 -19.65
CA SER A 86 -9.34 -26.67 -20.19
C SER A 86 -8.95 -28.00 -19.53
N ASP A 87 -7.87 -27.99 -18.75
CA ASP A 87 -7.36 -29.16 -18.04
C ASP A 87 -8.09 -29.32 -16.69
N GLU A 88 -8.80 -30.44 -16.53
CA GLU A 88 -9.63 -30.73 -15.37
C GLU A 88 -8.83 -30.72 -14.06
N GLU A 89 -7.60 -31.25 -14.05
CA GLU A 89 -6.78 -31.28 -12.84
C GLU A 89 -6.39 -29.86 -12.39
N LYS A 90 -6.08 -28.98 -13.34
CA LYS A 90 -5.72 -27.59 -13.06
C LYS A 90 -6.93 -26.76 -12.63
N ILE A 91 -8.09 -27.04 -13.22
CA ILE A 91 -9.37 -26.40 -12.86
C ILE A 91 -9.73 -26.73 -11.42
N VAL A 92 -9.71 -28.01 -11.04
CA VAL A 92 -10.04 -28.44 -9.67
C VAL A 92 -9.08 -27.83 -8.65
N ASP A 93 -7.77 -27.84 -8.94
CA ASP A 93 -6.78 -27.23 -8.04
C ASP A 93 -6.98 -25.70 -7.91
N LEU A 94 -7.31 -25.02 -9.01
CA LEU A 94 -7.57 -23.57 -9.00
C LEU A 94 -8.88 -23.23 -8.26
N VAL A 95 -9.93 -24.04 -8.38
CA VAL A 95 -11.16 -23.90 -7.58
C VAL A 95 -10.84 -24.02 -6.09
N ASN A 96 -10.04 -25.01 -5.70
CA ASN A 96 -9.58 -25.13 -4.32
C ASN A 96 -8.78 -23.90 -3.86
N CYS A 97 -8.00 -23.24 -4.74
CA CYS A 97 -7.35 -21.97 -4.44
C CYS A 97 -8.37 -20.84 -4.19
N ILE A 98 -9.40 -20.73 -5.03
CA ILE A 98 -10.47 -19.73 -4.88
C ILE A 98 -11.19 -19.91 -3.54
N GLU A 99 -11.59 -21.13 -3.17
CA GLU A 99 -12.23 -21.41 -1.88
C GLU A 99 -11.34 -20.97 -0.69
N ARG A 100 -10.03 -21.22 -0.79
CA ARG A 100 -9.06 -20.75 0.22
C ARG A 100 -9.00 -19.22 0.30
N MET A 101 -9.13 -18.52 -0.83
CA MET A 101 -9.17 -17.05 -0.88
C MET A 101 -10.47 -16.48 -0.33
N GLU A 102 -11.62 -17.08 -0.64
CA GLU A 102 -12.93 -16.69 -0.09
C GLU A 102 -12.99 -16.88 1.42
N LYS A 103 -12.40 -17.97 1.92
CA LYS A 103 -12.22 -18.19 3.36
C LYS A 103 -11.37 -17.09 3.98
N LEU A 104 -10.26 -16.70 3.33
CA LEU A 104 -9.43 -15.58 3.78
C LEU A 104 -10.23 -14.26 3.79
N MET A 105 -11.05 -14.00 2.78
CA MET A 105 -11.91 -12.81 2.73
C MET A 105 -12.93 -12.78 3.88
N THR A 106 -13.53 -13.93 4.17
CA THR A 106 -14.45 -14.11 5.30
C THR A 106 -13.74 -13.89 6.64
N ASP A 107 -12.55 -14.48 6.82
CA ASP A 107 -11.74 -14.32 8.02
C ASP A 107 -11.39 -12.85 8.30
N LEU A 108 -11.06 -12.09 7.26
CA LEU A 108 -10.69 -10.68 7.37
C LEU A 108 -11.90 -9.79 7.67
N SER A 109 -13.01 -10.02 6.96
CA SER A 109 -14.25 -9.25 7.12
C SER A 109 -14.92 -9.53 8.47
N GLY A 110 -14.84 -10.78 8.94
CA GLY A 110 -15.34 -11.23 10.24
C GLY A 110 -14.44 -10.88 11.42
N ASN A 111 -13.34 -10.14 11.19
CA ASN A 111 -12.36 -9.78 12.20
C ASN A 111 -11.87 -11.02 12.99
N ALA A 112 -11.57 -12.10 12.27
CA ALA A 112 -11.16 -13.37 12.87
C ALA A 112 -9.78 -13.26 13.55
N LYS A 113 -9.47 -14.26 14.36
CA LYS A 113 -8.16 -14.39 15.01
C LYS A 113 -7.08 -14.76 14.01
N LEU A 114 -5.87 -14.23 14.21
CA LEU A 114 -4.70 -14.58 13.41
C LEU A 114 -4.31 -16.05 13.65
N ARG A 115 -4.56 -16.90 12.65
CA ARG A 115 -4.17 -18.32 12.67
C ARG A 115 -2.70 -18.50 12.27
N PRO A 116 -2.06 -19.61 12.64
CA PRO A 116 -0.74 -19.94 12.10
C PRO A 116 -0.84 -20.14 10.59
N ILE A 117 0.26 -19.88 9.90
CA ILE A 117 0.46 -20.13 8.47
C ILE A 117 0.69 -21.64 8.31
N VAL A 118 -0.01 -22.24 7.34
CA VAL A 118 0.21 -23.67 7.01
C VAL A 118 1.60 -23.80 6.39
N ASP A 119 2.29 -24.90 6.72
CA ASP A 119 3.59 -25.19 6.14
C ASP A 119 3.46 -25.46 4.64
N ASP A 120 3.98 -24.52 3.84
CA ASP A 120 4.05 -24.57 2.39
C ASP A 120 5.47 -24.88 1.89
N GLY A 121 6.38 -25.27 2.79
CA GLY A 121 7.78 -25.58 2.49
C GLY A 121 8.69 -24.36 2.37
N GLU A 122 8.17 -23.14 2.55
CA GLU A 122 8.97 -21.91 2.55
C GLU A 122 9.69 -21.70 3.89
N ALA A 123 10.92 -21.21 3.84
CA ALA A 123 11.75 -20.99 5.03
C ALA A 123 11.19 -19.92 5.98
N ASP A 124 10.31 -19.04 5.48
CA ASP A 124 9.72 -17.94 6.24
C ASP A 124 8.57 -18.37 7.16
N VAL A 125 7.95 -19.54 6.92
CA VAL A 125 6.81 -20.05 7.71
C VAL A 125 7.17 -20.18 9.18
N ALA A 126 8.34 -20.74 9.48
CA ALA A 126 8.79 -20.95 10.85
C ALA A 126 8.93 -19.61 11.61
N LEU A 127 9.41 -18.57 10.92
CA LEU A 127 9.53 -17.23 11.48
C LEU A 127 8.15 -16.62 11.71
N TRP A 128 7.26 -16.68 10.72
CA TRP A 128 5.88 -16.19 10.85
C TRP A 128 5.14 -16.85 12.00
N ASN A 129 5.19 -18.18 12.09
CA ASN A 129 4.50 -18.94 13.13
C ASN A 129 5.07 -18.65 14.52
N LYS A 130 6.39 -18.42 14.64
CA LYS A 130 7.01 -17.98 15.89
C LYS A 130 6.50 -16.60 16.33
N GLU A 131 6.42 -15.64 15.42
CA GLU A 131 5.96 -14.29 15.71
C GLU A 131 4.44 -14.26 16.01
N ILE A 132 3.64 -15.01 15.26
CA ILE A 132 2.20 -15.20 15.51
C ILE A 132 1.98 -15.84 16.88
N ALA A 133 2.72 -16.89 17.20
CA ALA A 133 2.64 -17.56 18.50
C ALA A 133 2.98 -16.61 19.66
N LYS A 134 4.09 -15.88 19.53
CA LYS A 134 4.64 -15.00 20.56
C LYS A 134 3.74 -13.81 20.86
N TYR A 135 3.18 -13.16 19.83
CA TYR A 135 2.48 -11.88 20.02
C TYR A 135 0.95 -11.97 19.87
N PHE A 136 0.45 -12.96 19.13
CA PHE A 136 -0.95 -13.01 18.74
C PHE A 136 -1.69 -14.26 19.24
N GLN A 137 -1.00 -15.36 19.59
CA GLN A 137 -1.65 -16.58 20.11
C GLN A 137 -1.41 -16.87 21.60
N GLY A 138 -0.44 -16.24 22.26
CA GLY A 138 -0.12 -16.55 23.66
C GLY A 138 -1.26 -16.39 24.68
N GLU A 139 -1.66 -17.48 25.34
CA GLU A 139 -2.40 -17.53 26.61
C GLU A 139 -1.65 -16.83 27.78
N LEU A 140 -0.48 -16.24 27.52
CA LEU A 140 0.46 -15.73 28.53
C LEU A 140 0.18 -14.29 28.99
N ARG A 141 -1.09 -13.90 29.20
CA ARG A 141 -1.43 -12.72 30.02
C ARG A 141 -2.71 -12.94 30.81
N VAL A 142 -2.64 -13.88 31.75
CA VAL A 142 -3.63 -14.07 32.84
C VAL A 142 -3.88 -12.76 33.61
N TYR A 143 -2.96 -11.79 33.59
CA TYR A 143 -3.11 -10.50 34.25
C TYR A 143 -3.84 -9.39 33.45
N MET A 144 -4.12 -9.59 32.15
CA MET A 144 -4.87 -8.62 31.32
C MET A 144 -6.35 -8.97 31.11
N ALA A 145 -6.86 -9.99 31.80
CA ALA A 145 -8.27 -10.39 31.77
C ALA A 145 -9.25 -9.33 32.34
N LYS A 146 -8.77 -8.15 32.78
CA LYS A 146 -9.59 -7.06 33.33
C LYS A 146 -10.08 -6.01 32.31
N LEU A 147 -9.68 -6.09 31.04
CA LEU A 147 -10.22 -5.22 29.97
C LEU A 147 -10.66 -6.06 28.74
N PRO A 148 -11.93 -6.51 28.70
CA PRO A 148 -12.47 -7.33 27.61
C PRO A 148 -12.46 -6.65 26.24
N SER A 149 -12.47 -5.32 26.19
CA SER A 149 -12.51 -4.55 24.94
C SER A 149 -11.15 -4.39 24.24
N LEU A 150 -10.04 -4.49 24.98
CA LEU A 150 -8.68 -4.29 24.46
C LEU A 150 -7.92 -5.61 24.20
N THR A 151 -8.50 -6.74 24.60
CA THR A 151 -7.86 -8.07 24.62
C THR A 151 -8.39 -8.99 23.52
N ARG A 152 -8.91 -8.41 22.43
CA ARG A 152 -9.31 -9.18 21.25
C ARG A 152 -8.09 -9.34 20.35
N LYS A 153 -7.64 -10.57 20.14
CA LYS A 153 -6.51 -10.90 19.25
C LYS A 153 -7.00 -10.99 17.81
N ASP A 154 -7.72 -9.96 17.42
CA ASP A 154 -8.48 -9.93 16.19
C ASP A 154 -7.71 -9.11 15.15
N PHE A 155 -8.00 -9.33 13.88
CA PHE A 155 -7.36 -8.65 12.76
C PHE A 155 -7.26 -7.13 12.96
N MET A 156 -8.32 -6.46 13.41
CA MET A 156 -8.39 -5.01 13.66
C MET A 156 -7.53 -4.51 14.83
N ASN A 157 -7.14 -5.40 15.75
CA ASN A 157 -6.29 -5.05 16.89
C ASN A 157 -4.81 -5.26 16.59
N ALA A 158 -4.45 -6.00 15.54
CA ALA A 158 -3.06 -6.12 15.11
C ALA A 158 -2.56 -4.78 14.54
N PRO A 159 -1.26 -4.48 14.67
CA PRO A 159 -0.65 -3.34 13.97
C PRO A 159 -0.89 -3.42 12.47
N TRP A 160 -1.28 -2.31 11.86
CA TRP A 160 -1.67 -2.27 10.46
C TRP A 160 -0.61 -2.89 9.54
N LEU A 161 0.67 -2.54 9.72
CA LEU A 161 1.78 -3.12 8.95
C LEU A 161 1.82 -4.65 9.03
N PHE A 162 1.65 -5.21 10.23
CA PHE A 162 1.64 -6.66 10.42
C PHE A 162 0.40 -7.29 9.79
N ALA A 163 -0.77 -6.70 9.99
CA ALA A 163 -2.03 -7.19 9.43
C ALA A 163 -2.02 -7.20 7.89
N GLU A 164 -1.46 -6.15 7.28
CA GLU A 164 -1.32 -6.03 5.83
C GLU A 164 -0.32 -7.06 5.28
N ALA A 165 0.87 -7.16 5.87
CA ALA A 165 1.86 -8.16 5.46
C ALA A 165 1.33 -9.60 5.63
N TYR A 166 0.67 -9.88 6.74
CA TYR A 166 0.03 -11.17 7.02
C TYR A 166 -1.03 -11.51 5.97
N LYS A 167 -1.87 -10.55 5.56
CA LYS A 167 -2.84 -10.76 4.46
C LYS A 167 -2.15 -11.23 3.18
N TYR A 168 -1.09 -10.55 2.75
CA TYR A 168 -0.38 -10.92 1.52
C TYR A 168 0.33 -12.26 1.64
N ARG A 169 0.89 -12.59 2.82
CA ARG A 169 1.48 -13.91 3.06
C ARG A 169 0.44 -15.03 3.05
N ARG A 170 -0.74 -14.80 3.62
CA ARG A 170 -1.89 -15.74 3.59
C ARG A 170 -2.44 -15.90 2.18
N LEU A 171 -2.43 -14.84 1.37
CA LEU A 171 -2.79 -14.91 -0.04
C LEU A 171 -1.78 -15.78 -0.82
N ARG A 172 -0.47 -15.64 -0.56
CA ARG A 172 0.56 -16.53 -1.14
C ARG A 172 0.39 -17.98 -0.66
N GLU A 173 0.01 -18.21 0.59
CA GLU A 173 -0.31 -19.57 1.12
C GLU A 173 -1.41 -20.25 0.28
N CYS A 174 -2.44 -19.51 -0.18
CA CYS A 174 -3.51 -20.06 -1.01
C CYS A 174 -3.00 -20.72 -2.31
N PHE A 175 -1.89 -20.23 -2.86
CA PHE A 175 -1.31 -20.69 -4.13
C PHE A 175 -0.10 -21.61 -3.92
N SER A 176 0.79 -21.32 -2.98
CA SER A 176 1.96 -22.17 -2.68
C SER A 176 1.61 -23.62 -2.31
N VAL A 177 0.48 -23.85 -1.65
CA VAL A 177 -0.02 -25.21 -1.30
C VAL A 177 -0.66 -25.92 -2.51
N SER A 178 -0.92 -25.21 -3.61
CA SER A 178 -1.43 -25.78 -4.86
C SER A 178 -0.35 -26.60 -5.56
N LYS A 179 -0.77 -27.65 -6.29
CA LYS A 179 0.15 -28.50 -7.06
C LYS A 179 0.56 -27.84 -8.37
N PHE A 180 -0.35 -27.12 -9.02
CA PHE A 180 -0.14 -26.54 -10.35
C PHE A 180 0.07 -25.03 -10.36
N TRP A 181 -0.36 -24.34 -9.29
CA TRP A 181 -0.42 -22.88 -9.25
C TRP A 181 0.51 -22.24 -8.21
N SER A 182 1.57 -22.94 -7.78
CA SER A 182 2.54 -22.44 -6.78
C SER A 182 3.17 -21.10 -7.16
N ASP A 183 3.45 -20.92 -8.46
CA ASP A 183 4.10 -19.72 -9.01
C ASP A 183 3.11 -18.68 -9.57
N TYR A 184 1.80 -18.89 -9.35
CA TYR A 184 0.80 -17.99 -9.87
C TYR A 184 0.82 -16.64 -9.16
N ASP A 185 0.82 -15.56 -9.95
CA ASP A 185 0.75 -14.19 -9.46
C ASP A 185 -0.62 -13.57 -9.73
N VAL A 186 -1.42 -13.48 -8.67
CA VAL A 186 -2.76 -12.86 -8.67
C VAL A 186 -2.77 -11.40 -9.11
N PHE A 187 -1.68 -10.66 -8.97
CA PHE A 187 -1.62 -9.25 -9.34
C PHE A 187 -1.00 -9.03 -10.73
N TYR A 188 -0.63 -10.09 -11.44
CA TYR A 188 0.05 -9.99 -12.73
C TYR A 188 -0.77 -9.22 -13.77
N ARG A 189 -2.07 -9.54 -13.91
CA ARG A 189 -2.96 -8.86 -14.86
C ARG A 189 -3.09 -7.37 -14.53
N GLN A 190 -3.30 -7.04 -13.26
CA GLN A 190 -3.38 -5.65 -12.82
C GLN A 190 -2.09 -4.87 -13.10
N LYS A 191 -0.92 -5.49 -12.90
CA LYS A 191 0.38 -4.89 -13.20
C LYS A 191 0.54 -4.62 -14.70
N CYS A 192 0.17 -5.58 -15.55
CA CYS A 192 0.24 -5.43 -17.01
C CYS A 192 -0.73 -4.34 -17.52
N ASP A 193 -1.96 -4.30 -17.03
CA ASP A 193 -2.96 -3.29 -17.40
C ASP A 193 -2.50 -1.88 -16.99
N THR A 194 -1.97 -1.74 -15.76
CA THR A 194 -1.41 -0.46 -15.28
C THR A 194 -0.24 -0.02 -16.16
N PHE A 195 0.68 -0.92 -16.48
CA PHE A 195 1.82 -0.63 -17.36
C PHE A 195 1.36 -0.20 -18.76
N SER A 196 0.39 -0.90 -19.36
CA SER A 196 -0.15 -0.56 -20.68
C SER A 196 -0.77 0.84 -20.71
N ARG A 197 -1.48 1.24 -19.65
CA ARG A 197 -2.09 2.58 -19.53
C ARG A 197 -1.06 3.69 -19.30
N SER A 198 0.11 3.35 -18.79
CA SER A 198 1.22 4.28 -18.60
C SER A 198 2.16 4.40 -19.82
N SER A 199 1.84 3.76 -20.95
CA SER A 199 2.69 3.73 -22.15
C SER A 199 3.10 5.11 -22.66
N GLU A 200 2.18 6.09 -22.66
CA GLU A 200 2.47 7.48 -23.07
C GLU A 200 3.46 8.16 -22.12
N ALA A 201 3.26 8.01 -20.81
CA ALA A 201 4.16 8.57 -19.80
C ALA A 201 5.55 7.91 -19.84
N VAL A 202 5.61 6.59 -20.07
CA VAL A 202 6.87 5.87 -20.27
C VAL A 202 7.58 6.35 -21.53
N PHE A 203 6.83 6.60 -22.62
CA PHE A 203 7.39 7.15 -23.84
C PHE A 203 7.93 8.57 -23.64
N GLU A 204 7.16 9.47 -23.02
CA GLU A 204 7.63 10.83 -22.69
C GLU A 204 8.90 10.79 -21.84
N LEU A 205 8.91 9.96 -20.79
CA LEU A 205 10.06 9.80 -19.92
C LEU A 205 11.27 9.28 -20.69
N SER A 206 11.08 8.28 -21.56
CA SER A 206 12.16 7.73 -22.38
C SER A 206 12.73 8.75 -23.38
N MET A 207 11.88 9.60 -23.95
CA MET A 207 12.30 10.70 -24.83
C MET A 207 13.07 11.77 -24.05
N ARG A 208 12.64 12.10 -22.83
CA ARG A 208 13.37 13.02 -21.93
C ARG A 208 14.75 12.49 -21.56
N PHE A 209 14.90 11.18 -21.39
CA PHE A 209 16.22 10.54 -21.20
C PHE A 209 17.07 10.51 -22.47
N ALA A 210 16.44 10.49 -23.65
CA ALA A 210 17.13 10.48 -24.93
C ALA A 210 17.63 11.88 -25.35
N GLU A 211 16.96 12.95 -24.89
CA GLU A 211 17.43 14.32 -25.07
C GLU A 211 18.66 14.58 -24.18
N PRO A 212 19.81 15.02 -24.75
CA PRO A 212 20.97 15.36 -23.96
C PRO A 212 20.62 16.51 -23.00
N PHE A 213 20.72 16.28 -21.70
CA PHE A 213 20.52 17.33 -20.71
C PHE A 213 21.61 18.39 -20.88
N THR A 214 21.25 19.53 -21.48
CA THR A 214 22.19 20.63 -21.70
C THR A 214 22.32 21.44 -20.42
N LEU A 215 23.38 21.18 -19.66
CA LEU A 215 23.81 22.02 -18.54
C LEU A 215 24.34 23.35 -19.09
N THR A 216 23.98 24.47 -18.45
CA THR A 216 24.56 25.78 -18.76
C THR A 216 26.08 25.73 -18.57
N GLU A 217 26.84 26.19 -19.57
CA GLU A 217 28.30 26.02 -19.62
C GLU A 217 29.05 26.66 -18.43
N ASN A 218 28.41 27.64 -17.77
CA ASN A 218 28.98 28.47 -16.70
C ASN A 218 28.90 27.90 -15.26
N LEU A 219 28.41 26.66 -15.05
CA LEU A 219 28.34 26.06 -13.70
C LEU A 219 29.62 25.33 -13.29
N SER A 220 29.92 25.38 -11.99
CA SER A 220 30.98 24.60 -11.34
C SER A 220 30.71 23.09 -11.49
N ALA A 221 31.76 22.26 -11.42
CA ALA A 221 31.64 20.80 -11.53
C ALA A 221 30.71 20.20 -10.47
N ASP A 222 30.69 20.76 -9.25
CA ASP A 222 29.82 20.31 -8.16
C ASP A 222 28.35 20.71 -8.39
N GLU A 223 28.12 21.87 -9.01
CA GLU A 223 26.77 22.36 -9.30
C GLU A 223 26.14 21.61 -10.48
N LYS A 224 26.97 21.17 -11.45
CA LYS A 224 26.54 20.29 -12.55
C LYS A 224 26.09 18.93 -12.03
N LEU A 225 26.85 18.34 -11.10
CA LEU A 225 26.53 17.04 -10.51
C LEU A 225 25.25 17.09 -9.64
N GLU A 226 25.05 18.17 -8.88
CA GLU A 226 23.81 18.33 -8.10
C GLU A 226 22.60 18.58 -9.01
N ALA A 227 22.76 19.32 -10.11
CA ALA A 227 21.70 19.52 -11.10
C ALA A 227 21.27 18.19 -11.76
N GLU A 228 22.21 17.31 -12.11
CA GLU A 228 21.90 15.97 -12.61
C GLU A 228 21.20 15.10 -11.57
N ARG A 229 21.62 15.18 -10.30
CA ARG A 229 21.00 14.46 -9.18
C ARG A 229 19.56 14.91 -8.94
N LEU A 230 19.31 16.21 -8.98
CA LEU A 230 17.97 16.80 -8.81
C LEU A 230 17.06 16.43 -9.98
N MET A 231 17.54 16.51 -11.22
CA MET A 231 16.80 16.03 -12.39
C MET A 231 16.41 14.55 -12.24
N PHE A 232 17.34 13.68 -11.84
CA PHE A 232 17.03 12.26 -11.65
C PHE A 232 16.02 12.01 -10.51
N LEU A 233 16.09 12.81 -9.43
CA LEU A 233 15.11 12.77 -8.34
C LEU A 233 13.73 13.23 -8.78
N GLU A 234 13.64 14.28 -9.58
CA GLU A 234 12.38 14.80 -10.12
C GLU A 234 11.72 13.76 -11.03
N LEU A 235 12.50 13.11 -11.90
CA LEU A 235 12.02 12.07 -12.80
C LEU A 235 11.54 10.81 -12.06
N THR A 236 12.17 10.46 -10.93
CA THR A 236 11.80 9.27 -10.14
C THR A 236 10.63 9.51 -9.18
N GLN A 237 10.41 10.75 -8.74
CA GLN A 237 9.27 11.12 -7.87
C GLN A 237 7.98 11.36 -8.66
N GLY A 238 8.07 11.54 -9.98
CA GLY A 238 6.91 11.72 -10.85
C GLY A 238 6.12 12.98 -10.54
N GLU A 239 6.75 14.01 -9.95
CA GLU A 239 6.10 15.30 -9.75
C GLU A 239 5.78 15.89 -11.13
N SER A 240 4.48 15.98 -11.45
CA SER A 240 3.99 16.71 -12.61
C SER A 240 4.77 18.02 -12.74
N SER A 241 5.47 18.17 -13.86
CA SER A 241 6.25 19.32 -14.34
C SER A 241 5.61 20.70 -14.14
N HIS A 242 4.35 20.75 -13.72
CA HIS A 242 3.55 21.93 -13.51
C HIS A 242 3.84 22.70 -12.20
N LEU A 243 4.54 22.12 -11.23
CA LEU A 243 4.81 22.78 -9.93
C LEU A 243 6.14 23.57 -9.89
N LEU A 244 7.15 23.20 -10.68
CA LEU A 244 8.48 23.83 -10.65
C LEU A 244 8.68 24.98 -11.64
N SER A 245 7.83 25.15 -12.67
CA SER A 245 7.83 26.40 -13.47
C SER A 245 7.54 27.66 -12.62
N ARG A 246 7.08 27.45 -11.38
CA ARG A 246 6.84 28.47 -10.35
C ARG A 246 7.96 28.60 -9.31
N ALA A 247 8.90 27.64 -9.25
CA ALA A 247 9.99 27.68 -8.28
C ALA A 247 11.30 28.22 -8.89
N LEU A 248 11.42 28.18 -10.22
CA LEU A 248 12.58 28.69 -10.96
C LEU A 248 12.31 30.02 -11.70
N ASN A 249 11.21 30.71 -11.39
CA ASN A 249 10.93 32.09 -11.82
C ASN A 249 10.77 33.01 -10.61
#